data_AF-A0A1G9VNH8-F1
#
_entry.id   AF-A0A1G9VNH8-F1
#
_cell.length_a   1.000
_cell.length_b   1.000
_cell.length_c   1.000
_cell.angle_alpha   90.00
_cell.angle_beta   90.00
_cell.angle_gamma   90.00
#
_symmetry.space_group_name_H-M   'P 1'
#
loop_
_entity.id
_entity.type
_entity.pdbx_description
1 polymer ?
#
loop_
_entity_poly.entity_id
_entity_poly.type
_entity_poly.pdbx_seq_one_letter_code
_entity_poly.pdbx_strand_id
1 'polypeptide(L)'
;MNNRVFTVGSLIPGRLMAKPASIPDRTEKPQHAEAEKSHQVGIIVEQNGSRFEIQPVKGKLLDAALSQGKAIQHKCRKGTCGQCTVKVIKGHGLSDPNELEQKRLKSEVATGYRLACQAEIR
;
A
#
# COMPACT_ATOMS: atom_id res chain seq x y z
N MET A 1 -37.87 70.05 -0.06
CA MET A 1 -37.66 69.01 -1.09
C MET A 1 -36.23 68.48 -0.97
N ASN A 2 -36.08 67.17 -0.75
CA ASN A 2 -35.16 66.30 -1.50
C ASN A 2 -35.15 64.93 -0.82
N ASN A 3 -36.06 64.10 -1.33
CA ASN A 3 -36.23 62.69 -0.96
C ASN A 3 -34.92 61.94 -1.20
N ARG A 4 -34.33 61.45 -0.12
CA ARG A 4 -33.29 60.42 -0.15
C ARG A 4 -33.96 59.07 -0.36
N VAL A 5 -34.14 58.68 -1.63
CA VAL A 5 -34.53 57.33 -1.99
C VAL A 5 -33.28 56.45 -1.86
N PHE A 6 -33.16 55.79 -0.71
CA PHE A 6 -32.25 54.67 -0.52
C PHE A 6 -32.78 53.51 -1.35
N THR A 7 -32.20 53.30 -2.53
CA THR A 7 -32.55 52.18 -3.40
C THR A 7 -32.07 50.90 -2.73
N VAL A 8 -32.98 50.27 -1.97
CA VAL A 8 -32.85 48.90 -1.51
C VAL A 8 -32.85 48.02 -2.75
N GLY A 9 -31.66 47.69 -3.24
CA GLY A 9 -31.47 46.76 -4.35
C GLY A 9 -31.96 45.39 -3.92
N SER A 10 -33.14 45.02 -4.39
CA SER A 10 -33.73 43.68 -4.24
C SER A 10 -32.78 42.63 -4.81
N LEU A 11 -32.02 41.98 -3.94
CA LEU A 11 -31.18 40.84 -4.29
C LEU A 11 -32.08 39.59 -4.46
N ILE A 12 -32.51 39.41 -5.71
CA ILE A 12 -32.69 38.15 -6.46
C ILE A 12 -33.14 36.93 -5.61
N PRO A 13 -34.41 36.51 -5.67
CA PRO A 13 -34.83 35.21 -5.17
C PRO A 13 -34.58 34.12 -6.23
N GLY A 14 -33.92 33.03 -5.81
CA GLY A 14 -34.04 31.74 -6.50
C GLY A 14 -32.75 31.24 -7.17
N ARG A 15 -31.94 30.52 -6.40
CA ARG A 15 -31.17 29.39 -6.95
C ARG A 15 -31.02 28.29 -5.90
N LEU A 16 -32.12 27.56 -5.69
CA LEU A 16 -32.05 26.18 -5.24
C LEU A 16 -31.33 25.37 -6.34
N MET A 17 -30.07 25.07 -6.10
CA MET A 17 -29.32 24.04 -6.82
C MET A 17 -28.75 23.09 -5.78
N ALA A 18 -29.43 21.96 -5.64
CA ALA A 18 -28.90 20.78 -4.98
C ALA A 18 -27.56 20.38 -5.63
N LYS A 19 -26.62 19.89 -4.83
CA LYS A 19 -25.81 18.72 -5.19
C LYS A 19 -25.17 18.08 -3.95
N PRO A 20 -25.14 16.74 -3.89
CA PRO A 20 -24.96 15.96 -2.67
C PRO A 20 -23.50 15.88 -2.21
N ALA A 21 -23.37 15.46 -0.95
CA ALA A 21 -22.18 14.89 -0.34
C ALA A 21 -21.24 14.22 -1.36
N SER A 22 -20.05 14.78 -1.53
CA SER A 22 -19.02 14.23 -2.39
C SER A 22 -17.71 14.19 -1.62
N ILE A 23 -17.59 13.21 -0.72
CA ILE A 23 -16.41 12.35 -0.73
C ILE A 23 -16.82 10.92 -0.33
N PRO A 24 -17.38 10.11 -1.25
CA PRO A 24 -17.14 8.68 -1.21
C PRO A 24 -15.88 8.37 -2.03
N ASP A 25 -14.92 7.76 -1.36
CA ASP A 25 -14.23 6.54 -1.81
C ASP A 25 -14.40 6.18 -3.30
N ARG A 26 -13.36 6.41 -4.12
CA ARG A 26 -12.73 5.35 -4.94
C ARG A 26 -11.67 5.86 -5.91
N THR A 27 -10.55 5.15 -5.86
CA THR A 27 -9.78 4.68 -7.03
C THR A 27 -9.03 5.74 -7.83
N GLU A 28 -7.80 6.00 -7.37
CA GLU A 28 -6.68 6.01 -8.30
C GLU A 28 -5.78 4.85 -7.93
N LYS A 29 -6.06 3.72 -8.59
CA LYS A 29 -5.14 2.61 -8.76
C LYS A 29 -4.01 3.15 -9.65
N PRO A 30 -2.75 3.29 -9.19
CA PRO A 30 -1.65 3.44 -10.11
C PRO A 30 -1.48 2.08 -10.78
N GLN A 31 -2.02 1.97 -11.99
CA GLN A 31 -1.58 1.03 -12.98
C GLN A 31 -0.14 1.42 -13.34
N HIS A 32 0.83 0.77 -12.69
CA HIS A 32 2.09 0.47 -13.36
C HIS A 32 2.06 -1.03 -13.68
N ALA A 33 1.48 -1.32 -14.85
CA ALA A 33 2.04 -2.34 -15.72
C ALA A 33 3.52 -1.94 -15.93
N GLU A 34 4.48 -2.85 -15.86
CA GLU A 34 4.79 -3.73 -16.97
C GLU A 34 5.16 -5.14 -16.50
N ALA A 35 4.38 -6.09 -17.00
CA ALA A 35 4.66 -7.51 -16.92
C ALA A 35 5.77 -7.86 -17.93
N GLU A 36 7.03 -7.90 -17.48
CA GLU A 36 8.01 -8.76 -18.13
C GLU A 36 7.82 -10.18 -17.59
N LYS A 37 7.13 -10.97 -18.41
CA LYS A 37 6.66 -12.33 -18.16
C LYS A 37 7.82 -13.30 -17.95
N SER A 38 8.37 -13.37 -16.75
CA SER A 38 9.26 -14.45 -16.34
C SER A 38 8.44 -15.52 -15.64
N HIS A 39 8.55 -16.76 -16.12
CA HIS A 39 7.97 -17.96 -15.49
C HIS A 39 8.55 -18.15 -14.09
N GLN A 40 8.05 -17.42 -13.11
CA GLN A 40 8.56 -17.47 -11.76
C GLN A 40 7.44 -17.87 -10.80
N VAL A 41 7.78 -18.82 -9.94
CA VAL A 41 6.88 -19.50 -9.00
C VAL A 41 6.32 -18.49 -8.00
N GLY A 42 5.00 -18.35 -7.93
CA GLY A 42 4.32 -17.44 -7.00
C GLY A 42 4.78 -17.60 -5.54
N ILE A 43 5.08 -16.48 -4.88
CA ILE A 43 5.45 -16.42 -3.46
C ILE A 43 4.17 -16.16 -2.65
N ILE A 44 3.86 -17.05 -1.71
CA ILE A 44 2.75 -16.92 -0.78
C ILE A 44 3.31 -16.55 0.59
N VAL A 45 2.93 -15.37 1.08
CA VAL A 45 3.29 -14.89 2.41
C VAL A 45 2.06 -14.67 3.27
N GLU A 46 2.21 -14.79 4.58
CA GLU A 46 1.16 -14.53 5.56
C GLU A 46 1.60 -13.43 6.53
N GLN A 47 0.72 -12.46 6.79
CA GLN A 47 0.96 -11.39 7.74
C GLN A 47 -0.31 -11.13 8.54
N ASN A 48 -0.21 -11.16 9.87
CA ASN A 48 -1.34 -10.91 10.78
C ASN A 48 -2.58 -11.75 10.43
N GLY A 49 -2.40 -13.01 10.00
CA GLY A 49 -3.47 -13.90 9.57
C GLY A 49 -4.02 -13.66 8.15
N SER A 50 -3.54 -12.63 7.44
CA SER A 50 -3.89 -12.38 6.04
C SER A 50 -2.84 -13.00 5.12
N ARG A 51 -3.29 -13.81 4.15
CA ARG A 51 -2.41 -14.42 3.14
C ARG A 51 -2.38 -13.58 1.89
N PHE A 52 -1.17 -13.29 1.42
CA PHE A 52 -0.90 -12.52 0.21
C PHE A 52 -0.12 -13.39 -0.76
N GLU A 53 -0.68 -13.56 -1.96
CA GLU A 53 0.01 -14.18 -3.07
C GLU A 53 0.66 -13.09 -3.92
N ILE A 54 1.98 -13.15 -4.03
CA ILE A 54 2.83 -12.17 -4.67
C ILE A 54 3.56 -12.88 -5.80
N GLN A 55 3.48 -12.36 -7.02
CA GLN A 55 4.35 -12.88 -8.07
C GLN A 55 5.78 -12.41 -7.79
N PRO A 56 6.77 -13.30 -7.82
CA PRO A 56 8.17 -12.92 -7.72
C PRO A 56 8.52 -11.96 -8.85
N VAL A 57 8.77 -10.70 -8.49
CA VAL A 57 9.27 -9.67 -9.40
C VAL A 57 10.62 -9.24 -8.84
N LYS A 58 11.62 -9.15 -9.72
CA LYS A 58 12.98 -8.76 -9.35
C LYS A 58 12.95 -7.44 -8.57
N GLY A 59 13.45 -7.45 -7.34
CA GLY A 59 13.43 -6.28 -6.47
C GLY A 59 13.04 -6.60 -5.03
N LYS A 60 12.48 -5.63 -4.32
CA LYS A 60 12.06 -5.79 -2.92
C LYS A 60 10.69 -6.48 -2.86
N LEU A 61 10.53 -7.44 -1.96
CA LEU A 61 9.26 -8.15 -1.80
C LEU A 61 8.11 -7.20 -1.44
N LEU A 62 8.36 -6.20 -0.59
CA LEU A 62 7.37 -5.17 -0.28
C LEU A 62 6.90 -4.42 -1.53
N ASP A 63 7.83 -4.08 -2.43
CA ASP A 63 7.51 -3.29 -3.62
C ASP A 63 6.73 -4.12 -4.65
N ALA A 64 7.14 -5.38 -4.85
CA ALA A 64 6.41 -6.35 -5.67
C ALA A 64 4.97 -6.56 -5.15
N ALA A 65 4.81 -6.68 -3.82
CA ALA A 65 3.50 -6.80 -3.19
C ALA A 65 2.63 -5.56 -3.43
N LEU A 66 3.17 -4.36 -3.19
CA LEU A 66 2.45 -3.10 -3.38
C LEU A 66 2.06 -2.88 -4.84
N SER A 67 2.95 -3.16 -5.79
CA SER A 67 2.68 -3.09 -7.23
C SER A 67 1.54 -4.02 -7.66
N GLN A 68 1.37 -5.15 -6.98
CA GLN A 68 0.30 -6.12 -7.23
C GLN A 68 -0.99 -5.83 -6.43
N GLY A 69 -1.04 -4.71 -5.70
CA GLY A 69 -2.17 -4.36 -4.84
C GLY A 69 -2.28 -5.19 -3.56
N LYS A 70 -1.22 -5.90 -3.17
CA LYS A 70 -1.11 -6.61 -1.89
C LYS A 70 -0.51 -5.64 -0.86
N ALA A 71 -1.38 -4.97 -0.10
CA ALA A 71 -0.97 -4.02 0.92
C ALA A 71 -0.43 -4.73 2.18
N ILE A 72 0.86 -5.10 2.15
CA ILE A 72 1.58 -5.55 3.34
C ILE A 72 1.72 -4.37 4.31
N GLN A 73 1.43 -4.60 5.59
CA GLN A 73 1.61 -3.61 6.63
C GLN A 73 3.09 -3.25 6.73
N HIS A 74 3.40 -1.97 6.56
CA HIS A 74 4.75 -1.44 6.61
C HIS A 74 4.70 -0.02 7.17
N LYS A 75 5.75 0.38 7.89
CA LYS A 75 5.84 1.72 8.48
C LYS A 75 7.12 2.45 8.10
N CYS A 76 8.26 1.82 8.34
CA CYS A 76 9.57 2.45 8.23
C CYS A 76 10.28 2.20 6.89
N ARG A 77 9.97 1.11 6.17
CA ARG A 77 10.67 0.62 4.96
C ARG A 77 12.19 0.39 5.09
N LYS A 78 12.78 0.62 6.27
CA LYS A 78 14.22 0.51 6.57
C LYS A 78 14.62 -0.80 7.30
N GLY A 79 13.66 -1.71 7.53
CA GLY A 79 13.92 -2.93 8.33
C GLY A 79 14.06 -2.70 9.84
N THR A 80 13.93 -1.46 10.32
CA THR A 80 14.12 -1.13 11.75
C THR A 80 12.85 -1.28 12.57
N CYS A 81 11.65 -1.25 12.03
CA CYS A 81 10.41 -1.25 12.82
C CYS A 81 9.81 -2.66 13.04
N GLY A 82 10.12 -3.63 12.18
CA GLY A 82 9.53 -4.97 12.26
C GLY A 82 8.05 -5.07 11.87
N GLN A 83 7.39 -3.99 11.45
CA GLN A 83 5.99 -4.07 11.01
C GLN A 83 5.82 -4.79 9.67
N CYS A 84 6.86 -4.75 8.82
CA CYS A 84 6.89 -5.46 7.54
C CYS A 84 7.19 -6.97 7.69
N THR A 85 7.07 -7.53 8.91
CA THR A 85 7.29 -8.95 9.17
C THR A 85 6.19 -9.77 8.50
N VAL A 86 6.61 -10.73 7.69
CA VAL A 86 5.74 -11.67 6.98
C VAL A 86 6.29 -13.07 7.14
N LYS A 87 5.42 -14.06 7.23
CA LYS A 87 5.79 -15.48 7.22
C LYS A 87 5.75 -15.99 5.79
N VAL A 88 6.84 -16.54 5.31
CA VAL A 88 6.88 -17.14 3.97
C VAL A 88 6.30 -18.54 4.07
N ILE A 89 5.13 -18.77 3.49
CA ILE A 89 4.46 -20.08 3.48
C ILE A 89 4.93 -20.89 2.28
N LYS A 90 5.08 -20.24 1.13
CA LYS A 90 5.52 -20.85 -0.13
C LYS A 90 6.26 -19.82 -0.97
N GLY A 91 7.25 -20.24 -1.74
CA GLY A 91 8.01 -19.35 -2.60
C GLY A 91 9.50 -19.54 -2.39
N HIS A 92 10.20 -19.83 -3.49
CA HIS A 92 11.65 -19.93 -3.55
C HIS A 92 12.19 -18.73 -4.34
N GLY A 93 13.40 -18.28 -4.04
CA GLY A 93 13.98 -17.08 -4.67
C GLY A 93 14.01 -15.83 -3.77
N LEU A 94 13.81 -15.99 -2.46
CA LEU A 94 14.09 -14.93 -1.50
C LEU A 94 15.58 -14.95 -1.13
N SER A 95 16.18 -13.76 -1.05
CA SER A 95 17.54 -13.59 -0.56
C SER A 95 17.68 -14.04 0.89
N ASP A 96 18.90 -14.34 1.33
CA ASP A 96 19.21 -14.73 2.70
C ASP A 96 18.80 -13.67 3.74
N PRO A 97 18.51 -14.07 4.99
CA PRO A 97 18.13 -13.14 6.04
C PRO A 97 19.27 -12.20 6.41
N ASN A 98 19.03 -10.89 6.27
CA ASN A 98 20.00 -9.86 6.59
C ASN A 98 20.23 -9.75 8.12
N GLU A 99 21.36 -9.18 8.54
CA GLU A 99 21.69 -8.98 9.96
C GLU A 99 20.61 -8.17 10.71
N LEU A 100 19.96 -7.22 10.02
CA LEU A 100 18.83 -6.45 10.57
C LEU A 100 17.61 -7.32 10.87
N GLU A 101 17.31 -8.30 10.00
CA GLU A 101 16.23 -9.26 10.21
C GLU A 101 16.56 -10.13 11.41
N GLN A 102 17.79 -10.65 11.48
CA GLN A 102 18.26 -11.46 12.60
C GLN A 102 18.25 -10.67 13.92
N LYS A 103 18.61 -9.38 13.90
CA LYS A 103 18.58 -8.54 15.11
C LYS A 103 17.16 -8.28 15.60
N ARG A 104 16.20 -8.14 14.68
CA ARG A 104 14.79 -7.84 15.00
C ARG A 104 13.96 -9.07 15.34
N LEU A 105 14.00 -10.07 14.48
CA LEU A 105 13.20 -11.29 14.58
C LEU A 105 13.93 -12.40 15.36
N LYS A 106 15.27 -12.35 15.44
CA LYS A 106 16.10 -13.34 16.16
C LYS A 106 15.72 -14.77 15.75
N SER A 107 15.08 -15.51 16.65
CA SER A 107 14.65 -16.89 16.44
C SER A 107 13.50 -17.04 15.45
N GLU A 108 12.69 -16.00 15.23
CA GLU A 108 11.57 -16.05 14.28
C GLU A 108 12.06 -16.15 12.83
N VAL A 109 13.26 -15.62 12.54
CA VAL A 109 13.89 -15.77 11.21
C VAL A 109 14.07 -17.24 10.84
N ALA A 110 14.45 -18.07 11.81
CA ALA A 110 14.61 -19.51 11.62
C ALA A 110 13.27 -20.24 11.41
N THR A 111 12.15 -19.64 11.84
CA THR A 111 10.80 -20.18 11.66
C THR A 111 10.18 -19.77 10.31
N GLY A 112 10.95 -19.08 9.46
CA GLY A 112 10.51 -18.62 8.14
C GLY A 112 9.82 -17.25 8.14
N TYR A 113 9.93 -16.48 9.23
CA TYR A 113 9.54 -15.08 9.24
C TYR A 113 10.63 -14.21 8.63
N ARG A 114 10.24 -13.29 7.75
CA ARG A 114 11.13 -12.41 7.00
C ARG A 114 10.59 -10.99 7.01
N LEU A 115 11.47 -10.00 6.91
CA LEU A 115 11.07 -8.61 6.72
C LEU A 115 10.84 -8.36 5.24
N ALA A 116 9.59 -8.20 4.81
CA ALA A 116 9.23 -7.91 3.43
C ALA A 116 9.97 -6.69 2.83
N CYS A 117 10.33 -5.73 3.68
CA CYS A 117 11.04 -4.51 3.29
C CYS A 117 12.56 -4.66 3.15
N GLN A 118 13.14 -5.79 3.58
CA GLN A 118 14.55 -6.13 3.39
C GLN A 118 14.74 -7.36 2.50
N ALA A 119 13.73 -8.21 2.43
CA ALA A 119 13.70 -9.37 1.55
C ALA A 119 13.72 -8.93 0.08
N GLU A 120 14.75 -9.38 -0.63
CA GLU A 120 14.89 -9.21 -2.07
C GLU A 120 14.55 -10.51 -2.79
N ILE A 121 13.79 -10.39 -3.87
CA ILE A 121 13.45 -11.48 -4.78
C ILE A 121 14.55 -11.52 -5.85
N ARG A 122 15.20 -12.68 -5.98
CA ARG A 122 16.33 -12.96 -6.89
C ARG A 122 15.84 -13.60 -8.17
#